data_AF-A0A0F8YSK3-F1
#
_entry.id   AF-A0A0F8YSK3-F1
#
_cell.length_a   1.000
_cell.length_b   1.000
_cell.length_c   1.000
_cell.angle_alpha   90.00
_cell.angle_beta   90.00
_cell.angle_gamma   90.00
#
_symmetry.space_group_name_H-M   'P 1'
#
loop_
_entity.id
_entity.type
_entity.pdbx_description
1 polymer ?
#
loop_
_entity_poly.entity_id
_entity_poly.type
_entity_poly.pdbx_seq_one_letter_code
_entity_poly.pdbx_strand_id
1 'polypeptide(L)'
;MIEHLGETHIARLRRLIEAQYVQRPTGCGNSFDEILCWEIHENGMTFIWLAEKWSISLPTLGEIIRDHCCKLEDDPVVCHNKKDDKAT
;
A
#
# COMPACT_ATOMS: atom_id res chain seq x y z
N MET A 1 -0.47 -32.50 -0.26
CA MET A 1 -1.49 -31.55 -0.74
C MET A 1 -1.80 -30.63 0.41
N ILE A 2 -1.30 -29.40 0.40
CA ILE A 2 -1.54 -28.43 1.48
C ILE A 2 -2.80 -27.65 1.09
N GLU A 3 -3.86 -27.85 1.85
CA GLU A 3 -5.11 -27.09 1.75
C GLU A 3 -4.82 -25.59 1.87
N HIS A 4 -4.96 -24.85 0.78
CA HIS A 4 -5.01 -23.38 0.83
C HIS A 4 -6.38 -22.98 1.38
N LEU A 5 -6.51 -23.01 2.71
CA LEU A 5 -7.64 -22.43 3.43
C LEU A 5 -7.71 -20.93 3.10
N GLY A 6 -8.63 -20.56 2.19
CA GLY A 6 -9.28 -19.25 2.10
C GLY A 6 -8.38 -18.01 2.01
N GLU A 7 -7.62 -17.84 0.93
CA GLU A 7 -7.04 -16.51 0.62
C GLU A 7 -8.20 -15.52 0.37
N THR A 8 -8.23 -14.41 1.11
CA THR A 8 -9.26 -13.37 0.90
C THR A 8 -9.02 -12.72 -0.47
N HIS A 9 -10.08 -12.22 -1.10
CA HIS A 9 -9.97 -11.54 -2.39
C HIS A 9 -8.95 -10.39 -2.35
N ILE A 10 -8.91 -9.64 -1.25
CA ILE A 10 -7.94 -8.54 -1.03
C ILE A 10 -6.51 -9.05 -0.90
N ALA A 11 -6.27 -10.12 -0.13
CA ALA A 11 -4.93 -10.71 -0.01
C ALA A 11 -4.41 -11.21 -1.37
N ARG A 12 -5.29 -11.83 -2.17
CA ARG A 12 -4.94 -12.25 -3.53
C ARG A 12 -4.55 -11.07 -4.41
N LEU A 13 -5.30 -9.97 -4.37
CA LEU A 13 -5.00 -8.78 -5.17
C LEU A 13 -3.67 -8.15 -4.77
N ARG A 14 -3.37 -8.02 -3.47
CA ARG A 14 -2.10 -7.50 -2.97
C ARG A 14 -0.91 -8.31 -3.52
N ARG A 15 -0.99 -9.64 -3.43
CA ARG A 15 0.04 -10.55 -3.97
C ARG A 15 0.21 -10.41 -5.49
N LEU A 16 -0.88 -10.28 -6.23
CA LEU A 16 -0.84 -10.09 -7.69
C LEU A 16 -0.25 -8.74 -8.08
N ILE A 17 -0.46 -7.69 -7.29
CA ILE A 17 0.16 -6.38 -7.50
C ILE A 17 1.65 -6.47 -7.21
N GLU A 18 2.07 -7.00 -6.06
CA GLU A 18 3.49 -7.19 -5.71
C GLU A 18 4.26 -7.95 -6.81
N ALA A 19 3.66 -9.02 -7.35
CA ALA A 19 4.25 -9.80 -8.42
C ALA A 19 4.56 -8.99 -9.70
N GLN A 20 3.79 -7.93 -9.99
CA GLN A 20 4.04 -7.06 -11.14
C GLN A 20 5.31 -6.21 -10.98
N TYR A 21 5.72 -5.93 -9.75
CA TYR A 21 6.90 -5.10 -9.43
C TYR A 21 8.17 -5.92 -9.26
N VAL A 22 8.10 -7.26 -9.23
CA VAL A 22 9.28 -8.14 -9.18
C VAL A 22 10.23 -7.87 -10.35
N GLN A 23 9.69 -7.58 -11.54
CA GLN A 23 10.50 -7.31 -12.74
C GLN A 23 10.99 -5.86 -12.81
N ARG A 24 10.34 -4.93 -12.10
CA ARG A 24 10.62 -3.49 -12.09
C ARG A 24 10.37 -2.93 -10.68
N PRO A 25 11.31 -3.14 -9.75
CA PRO A 25 11.14 -2.69 -8.38
C PRO A 25 11.12 -1.16 -8.32
N THR A 26 10.32 -0.61 -7.40
CA THR A 26 10.21 0.84 -7.17
C THR A 26 11.44 1.41 -6.47
N GLY A 27 12.28 0.56 -5.87
CA GLY A 27 13.41 0.95 -5.03
C GLY A 27 13.02 1.30 -3.58
N CYS A 28 11.72 1.26 -3.25
CA CYS A 28 11.20 1.56 -1.91
C CYS A 28 10.74 0.33 -1.12
N GLY A 29 11.07 -0.87 -1.62
CA GLY A 29 10.70 -2.15 -1.01
C GLY A 29 9.90 -3.04 -1.96
N ASN A 30 9.41 -4.17 -1.44
CA ASN A 30 8.73 -5.21 -2.22
C ASN A 30 7.32 -5.54 -1.70
N SER A 31 6.92 -4.98 -0.56
CA SER A 31 5.57 -5.16 -0.04
C SER A 31 4.56 -4.29 -0.79
N PHE A 32 3.31 -4.72 -0.85
CA PHE A 32 2.23 -3.94 -1.43
C PHE A 32 2.12 -2.55 -0.79
N ASP A 33 2.33 -2.47 0.53
CA ASP A 33 2.23 -1.22 1.28
C ASP A 33 3.28 -0.20 0.82
N GLU A 34 4.53 -0.63 0.67
CA GLU A 34 5.62 0.20 0.14
C GLU A 34 5.38 0.62 -1.31
N ILE A 35 4.87 -0.30 -2.14
CA ILE A 35 4.52 -0.02 -3.54
C ILE A 35 3.40 1.02 -3.61
N LEU A 36 2.33 0.86 -2.82
CA LEU A 36 1.20 1.77 -2.78
C LEU A 36 1.65 3.17 -2.35
N CYS A 37 2.43 3.27 -1.28
CA CYS A 37 2.97 4.55 -0.80
C CYS A 37 3.85 5.22 -1.86
N TRP A 38 4.75 4.47 -2.50
CA TRP A 38 5.60 5.01 -3.56
C TRP A 38 4.79 5.54 -4.74
N GLU A 39 3.81 4.78 -5.22
CA GLU A 39 2.98 5.20 -6.36
C GLU A 39 2.22 6.50 -6.08
N ILE A 40 1.71 6.67 -4.86
CA ILE A 40 0.93 7.86 -4.47
C ILE A 40 1.84 9.05 -4.17
N HIS A 41 2.91 8.85 -3.40
CA HIS A 41 3.72 9.96 -2.86
C HIS A 41 4.89 10.36 -3.76
N GLU A 42 5.59 9.39 -4.35
CA GLU A 42 6.81 9.63 -5.13
C GLU A 42 6.54 9.65 -6.63
N ASN A 43 5.70 8.74 -7.13
CA ASN A 43 5.34 8.66 -8.55
C ASN A 43 4.17 9.60 -8.92
N GLY A 44 3.49 10.18 -7.93
CA GLY A 44 2.40 11.16 -8.14
C GLY A 44 1.15 10.60 -8.82
N MET A 45 0.88 9.30 -8.70
CA MET A 45 -0.25 8.66 -9.34
C MET A 45 -1.57 8.95 -8.62
N THR A 46 -2.63 9.20 -9.39
CA THR A 46 -3.99 9.33 -8.85
C THR A 46 -4.63 7.96 -8.64
N PHE A 47 -5.66 7.87 -7.80
CA PHE A 47 -6.39 6.62 -7.57
C PHE A 47 -7.03 6.04 -8.83
N ILE A 48 -7.50 6.88 -9.76
CA ILE A 48 -8.07 6.42 -11.03
C ILE A 48 -6.98 5.73 -11.86
N TRP A 49 -5.81 6.35 -11.95
CA TRP A 49 -4.67 5.80 -12.69
C TRP A 49 -4.15 4.49 -12.07
N LEU A 50 -4.15 4.39 -10.73
CA LEU A 50 -3.77 3.14 -10.06
C LEU A 50 -4.77 2.02 -10.29
N ALA A 51 -6.08 2.34 -10.27
CA ALA A 51 -7.12 1.37 -10.56
C ALA A 51 -6.98 0.80 -11.99
N GLU A 52 -6.71 1.68 -12.97
CA GLU A 52 -6.43 1.28 -14.35
C GLU A 52 -5.14 0.45 -14.46
N LYS A 53 -4.04 0.93 -13.86
CA LYS A 53 -2.73 0.27 -13.89
C LYS A 53 -2.78 -1.15 -13.33
N TRP A 54 -3.48 -1.35 -12.22
CA TRP A 54 -3.63 -2.66 -11.59
C TRP A 54 -4.83 -3.46 -12.10
N SER A 55 -5.56 -2.92 -13.09
CA SER A 55 -6.74 -3.54 -13.69
C SER A 55 -7.80 -3.96 -12.65
N ILE A 56 -8.03 -3.10 -11.65
CA ILE A 56 -9.04 -3.28 -10.61
C ILE A 56 -10.06 -2.14 -10.65
N SER A 57 -11.25 -2.37 -10.10
CA SER A 57 -12.25 -1.30 -9.99
C SER A 57 -11.84 -0.26 -8.95
N LEU A 58 -12.24 1.00 -9.13
CA LEU A 58 -11.99 2.06 -8.16
C LEU A 58 -12.55 1.74 -6.76
N PRO A 59 -13.77 1.16 -6.60
CA PRO A 59 -14.23 0.67 -5.30
C PRO A 59 -13.31 -0.38 -4.67
N THR A 60 -12.83 -1.35 -5.47
CA THR A 60 -11.89 -2.38 -4.99
C THR A 60 -10.56 -1.77 -4.55
N LEU A 61 -10.04 -0.79 -5.28
CA LEU A 61 -8.85 -0.04 -4.84
C LEU A 61 -9.11 0.66 -3.49
N GLY A 62 -10.28 1.26 -3.31
CA GLY A 62 -10.69 1.85 -2.04
C GLY A 62 -10.71 0.85 -0.89
N GLU A 63 -11.17 -0.39 -1.11
CA GLU A 63 -11.13 -1.44 -0.10
C GLU A 63 -9.70 -1.84 0.28
N ILE A 64 -8.80 -1.92 -0.71
CA ILE A 64 -7.38 -2.25 -0.48
C ILE A 64 -6.69 -1.13 0.30
N ILE A 65 -6.93 0.13 -0.05
CA ILE A 65 -6.39 1.30 0.67
C ILE A 65 -6.93 1.32 2.10
N ARG A 66 -8.23 1.06 2.29
CA ARG A 66 -8.83 0.98 3.62
C ARG A 66 -8.19 -0.14 4.46
N ASP A 67 -7.99 -1.33 3.90
CA ASP A 67 -7.30 -2.44 4.56
C ASP A 67 -5.88 -2.05 5.01
N HIS A 68 -5.16 -1.29 4.18
CA HIS A 68 -3.85 -0.73 4.54
C HIS A 68 -3.96 0.29 5.69
N CYS A 69 -4.86 1.27 5.59
CA CYS A 69 -5.02 2.29 6.62
C CYS A 69 -5.45 1.71 7.98
N CYS A 70 -6.36 0.74 8.01
CA CYS A 70 -6.77 0.08 9.25
C CYS A 70 -5.61 -0.63 9.96
N LYS A 71 -4.64 -1.19 9.21
CA LYS A 71 -3.44 -1.80 9.81
C LYS A 71 -2.52 -0.78 10.48
N LEU A 72 -2.51 0.47 9.99
CA LEU A 72 -1.75 1.56 10.58
C LEU A 72 -2.42 2.16 11.81
N GLU A 73 -3.73 1.94 12.02
CA GLU A 73 -4.44 2.41 13.22
C GLU A 73 -4.04 1.61 14.48
N ASP A 74 -3.60 0.36 14.31
CA ASP A 74 -3.08 -0.48 15.40
C ASP A 74 -1.59 -0.20 15.71
N ASP A 75 -0.88 0.49 14.81
CA ASP A 75 0.51 0.89 15.06
C ASP A 75 0.55 2.07 16.05
N PRO A 76 1.50 2.07 17.02
CA PRO A 76 1.63 3.19 17.94
C PRO A 76 1.90 4.47 17.13
N VAL A 77 0.99 5.43 17.24
CA VAL A 77 1.10 6.74 16.59
C VAL A 77 2.47 7.33 16.94
N VAL A 78 3.38 7.39 15.96
CA VAL A 78 4.66 8.06 16.11
C VAL A 78 4.40 9.57 16.10
N CYS A 79 4.11 10.12 17.28
CA CYS A 79 3.96 11.55 17.48
C CYS A 79 5.32 12.23 17.23
N HIS A 80 5.56 12.72 16.01
CA HIS A 80 6.66 13.65 15.72
C HIS A 80 6.34 15.03 16.28
N ASN A 81 6.25 15.15 17.61
CA ASN A 81 6.18 16.43 18.28
C ASN A 81 7.61 17.01 18.32
N LYS A 82 8.12 17.44 17.16
CA LYS A 82 9.29 18.32 17.11
C LYS A 82 8.84 19.68 17.63
N LYS A 83 8.89 19.84 18.95
CA LYS A 83 9.07 21.16 19.53
C LYS A 83 10.47 21.60 19.10
N ASP A 84 10.54 22.41 18.06
CA ASP A 84 11.71 23.24 17.83
C ASP A 84 11.79 24.23 18.99
N ASP A 85 12.48 23.79 20.05
CA ASP A 85 13.02 24.65 21.10
C ASP A 85 14.10 25.52 20.43
N LYS A 86 13.68 26.61 19.79
CA LYS A 86 14.59 27.73 19.51
C LYS A 86 14.75 28.54 20.79
N ALA A 87 15.48 27.98 21.75
CA ALA A 87 16.27 28.76 22.67
C ALA A 87 17.53 29.22 21.91
N THR A 88 17.58 30.49 21.52
CA THR A 88 18.74 31.41 21.54
C THR A 88 18.31 32.72 20.90
#